data_AF-A0A538MMZ2-F1
#
_entry.id   AF-A0A538MMZ2-F1
#
_cell.length_a   1.000
_cell.length_b   1.000
_cell.length_c   1.000
_cell.angle_alpha   90.00
_cell.angle_beta   90.00
_cell.angle_gamma   90.00
#
_symmetry.space_group_name_H-M   'P 1'
#
loop_
_entity.id
_entity.type
_entity.pdbx_description
1 polymer ?
#
loop_
_entity_poly.entity_id
_entity_poly.type
_entity_poly.pdbx_seq_one_letter_code
_entity_poly.pdbx_strand_id
1 'polypeptide(L)'
;RPWVGAAIGLTLWGSAQVAEATRGAVESIPREQHEAASALGFGWVGRHVNVVLPQAWRRLLPPLVSLLVNVIQNTTLASLVGVTDILFAAKQQVERLAAPPPAGLLQQHGFAIYGAVLVFFFVISFPLTRLAAYLERRLV
;
A
#
# COMPACT_ATOMS: atom_id res chain seq x y z
N ARG A 1 23.82 6.81 -3.53
CA ARG A 1 23.30 6.82 -2.14
C ARG A 1 22.18 5.77 -2.06
N PRO A 2 22.18 4.86 -1.07
CA PRO A 2 21.29 3.68 -1.06
C PRO A 2 19.79 4.02 -1.11
N TRP A 3 19.39 5.15 -0.51
CA TRP A 3 18.00 5.63 -0.53
C TRP A 3 17.45 5.92 -1.94
N VAL A 4 18.29 6.30 -2.90
CA VAL A 4 17.85 6.57 -4.28
C VAL A 4 17.44 5.28 -4.98
N GLY A 5 18.23 4.21 -4.84
CA GLY A 5 17.93 2.91 -5.44
C GLY A 5 16.65 2.30 -4.88
N ALA A 6 16.47 2.40 -3.56
CA ALA A 6 15.23 1.99 -2.90
C ALA A 6 14.02 2.79 -3.38
N ALA A 7 14.14 4.12 -3.51
CA ALA A 7 13.07 4.96 -4.00
C ALA A 7 12.67 4.61 -5.44
N ILE A 8 13.64 4.40 -6.33
CA ILE A 8 13.37 4.00 -7.73
C ILE A 8 12.70 2.63 -7.76
N GLY A 9 13.21 1.64 -7.03
CA GLY A 9 12.65 0.29 -6.98
C GLY A 9 11.20 0.28 -6.48
N LEU A 10 10.92 0.98 -5.37
CA LEU A 10 9.58 1.10 -4.81
C LEU A 10 8.63 1.88 -5.74
N THR A 11 9.12 2.91 -6.43
CA THR A 11 8.31 3.68 -7.38
C THR A 11 7.95 2.86 -8.61
N LEU A 12 8.91 2.11 -9.17
CA LEU A 12 8.65 1.22 -10.32
C LEU A 12 7.63 0.15 -9.95
N TRP A 13 7.84 -0.54 -8.82
CA TRP A 13 6.92 -1.54 -8.33
C TRP A 13 5.52 -0.94 -8.04
N GLY A 14 5.48 0.19 -7.34
CA GLY A 14 4.22 0.88 -7.00
C GLY A 14 3.47 1.34 -8.24
N SER A 15 4.17 1.88 -9.24
CA SER A 15 3.56 2.33 -10.50
C SER A 15 2.94 1.18 -11.30
N ALA A 16 3.59 0.01 -11.33
CA ALA A 16 3.05 -1.18 -11.96
C ALA A 16 1.76 -1.65 -11.26
N GLN A 17 1.74 -1.65 -9.93
CA GLN A 17 0.55 -2.01 -9.15
C GLN A 17 -0.60 -1.01 -9.35
N VAL A 18 -0.31 0.30 -9.42
CA VAL A 18 -1.31 1.33 -9.72
C VAL A 18 -1.86 1.15 -11.13
N ALA A 19 -1.01 0.85 -12.12
CA ALA A 19 -1.43 0.63 -13.50
C ALA A 19 -2.37 -0.58 -13.60
N GLU A 20 -2.04 -1.68 -12.94
CA GLU A 20 -2.87 -2.89 -12.90
C GLU A 20 -4.20 -2.65 -12.18
N ALA A 21 -4.19 -1.95 -11.04
CA ALA A 21 -5.41 -1.57 -10.34
C ALA A 21 -6.31 -0.66 -11.21
N THR A 22 -5.71 0.29 -11.93
CA THR A 22 -6.43 1.19 -12.85
C THR A 22 -7.05 0.40 -14.00
N ARG A 23 -6.29 -0.53 -14.60
CA ARG A 23 -6.77 -1.42 -15.66
C ARG A 23 -7.95 -2.25 -15.17
N GLY A 24 -7.81 -2.91 -14.02
CA GLY A 24 -8.88 -3.70 -13.41
C GLY A 24 -10.12 -2.88 -13.09
N ALA A 25 -9.96 -1.63 -12.62
CA ALA A 25 -11.08 -0.75 -12.33
C ALA A 25 -11.86 -0.36 -13.59
N VAL A 26 -11.17 -0.06 -14.70
CA VAL A 26 -11.82 0.25 -15.99
C VAL A 26 -12.49 -0.98 -16.58
N GLU A 27 -11.81 -2.14 -16.59
CA GLU A 27 -12.35 -3.39 -17.12
C GLU A 27 -13.54 -3.93 -16.34
N SER A 28 -13.63 -3.62 -15.04
CA SER A 28 -14.76 -4.03 -14.23
C SER A 28 -16.09 -3.42 -14.71
N ILE A 29 -16.06 -2.31 -15.45
CA ILE A 29 -17.27 -1.58 -15.84
C ILE A 29 -18.09 -2.43 -16.82
N PRO A 30 -19.39 -2.65 -16.54
CA PRO A 30 -20.24 -3.46 -17.40
C PRO A 30 -20.29 -2.93 -18.85
N ARG A 31 -20.32 -3.86 -19.81
CA ARG A 31 -20.35 -3.51 -21.25
C ARG A 31 -21.62 -2.74 -21.62
N GLU A 32 -22.70 -2.97 -20.89
CA GLU A 32 -24.00 -2.30 -21.01
C GLU A 32 -23.88 -0.79 -20.81
N GLN A 33 -22.99 -0.31 -19.93
CA GLN A 33 -22.75 1.12 -19.74
C GLN A 33 -22.11 1.75 -20.99
N HIS A 34 -21.26 0.99 -21.67
CA HIS A 34 -20.62 1.44 -22.89
C HIS A 34 -21.62 1.47 -24.06
N GLU A 35 -22.48 0.47 -24.16
CA GLU A 35 -23.54 0.38 -25.16
C GLU A 35 -24.61 1.47 -24.94
N ALA A 36 -25.06 1.67 -23.70
CA ALA A 36 -26.00 2.72 -23.35
C ALA A 36 -25.46 4.12 -23.68
N ALA A 37 -24.20 4.40 -23.34
CA ALA A 37 -23.57 5.67 -23.72
C ALA A 37 -23.48 5.83 -25.24
N SER A 38 -23.20 4.76 -25.99
CA SER A 38 -23.22 4.76 -27.46
C SER A 38 -24.61 5.10 -28.00
N ALA A 39 -25.67 4.49 -27.44
CA ALA A 39 -27.06 4.69 -27.85
C ALA A 39 -27.54 6.12 -27.58
N LEU A 40 -27.00 6.79 -26.56
CA LEU A 40 -27.24 8.21 -26.27
C LEU A 40 -26.46 9.17 -27.17
N GLY A 41 -25.72 8.66 -28.17
CA GLY A 41 -24.95 9.48 -29.12
C GLY A 41 -23.58 9.91 -28.61
N PHE A 42 -23.09 9.40 -27.47
CA PHE A 42 -21.73 9.69 -27.03
C PHE A 42 -20.69 8.97 -27.91
N GLY A 43 -19.81 9.76 -28.53
CA GLY A 43 -18.57 9.28 -29.15
C GLY A 43 -17.60 8.71 -28.11
N TRP A 44 -16.46 8.17 -28.58
CA TRP A 44 -15.49 7.47 -27.72
C TRP A 44 -15.00 8.32 -26.53
N VAL A 45 -14.62 9.57 -26.79
CA VAL A 45 -14.14 10.50 -25.74
C VAL A 45 -15.26 10.84 -24.74
N GLY A 46 -16.45 11.21 -25.24
CA GLY A 46 -17.57 11.58 -24.40
C GLY A 46 -18.04 10.44 -23.50
N ARG A 47 -18.02 9.21 -24.01
CA ARG A 47 -18.31 8.00 -23.23
C ARG A 47 -17.28 7.78 -22.11
N HIS A 48 -15.99 7.86 -22.44
CA HIS A 48 -14.95 7.61 -21.44
C HIS A 48 -14.93 8.69 -20.36
N VAL A 49 -15.04 9.96 -20.73
CA VAL A 49 -14.98 11.09 -19.78
C VAL A 49 -16.23 11.17 -18.91
N ASN A 50 -17.43 11.03 -19.49
CA ASN A 50 -18.67 11.30 -18.75
C ASN A 50 -19.27 10.07 -18.07
N VAL A 51 -18.96 8.86 -18.54
CA VAL A 51 -19.60 7.62 -18.06
C VAL A 51 -18.59 6.68 -17.42
N VAL A 52 -17.53 6.32 -18.15
CA VAL A 52 -16.59 5.26 -17.72
C VAL A 52 -15.66 5.76 -16.61
N LEU A 53 -14.96 6.89 -16.82
CA LEU A 53 -13.99 7.42 -15.87
C LEU A 53 -14.57 7.70 -14.46
N PRO A 54 -15.74 8.35 -14.32
CA PRO A 54 -16.33 8.58 -13.01
C PRO A 54 -16.68 7.28 -12.27
N GLN A 55 -17.11 6.25 -13.00
CA GLN A 55 -17.40 4.93 -12.44
C GLN A 55 -16.12 4.17 -12.06
N ALA A 56 -15.13 4.17 -12.95
CA ALA A 56 -13.84 3.51 -12.74
C ALA A 56 -13.13 4.11 -11.53
N TRP A 57 -13.18 5.44 -11.38
CA TRP A 57 -12.57 6.12 -10.25
C TRP A 57 -13.12 5.65 -8.90
N ARG A 58 -14.45 5.49 -8.79
CA ARG A 58 -15.08 4.98 -7.57
C ARG A 58 -14.64 3.56 -7.23
N ARG A 59 -14.42 2.72 -8.23
CA ARG A 59 -13.95 1.34 -8.08
C ARG A 59 -12.44 1.24 -7.84
N LEU A 60 -11.68 2.24 -8.28
CA LEU A 60 -10.23 2.34 -8.10
C LEU A 60 -9.84 2.82 -6.69
N LEU A 61 -10.68 3.63 -6.05
CA LEU A 61 -10.38 4.22 -4.73
C LEU A 61 -10.05 3.18 -3.64
N PRO A 62 -10.84 2.11 -3.42
CA PRO A 62 -10.51 1.12 -2.38
C PRO A 62 -9.17 0.40 -2.63
N PRO A 63 -8.89 -0.14 -3.84
CA PRO A 63 -7.59 -0.73 -4.17
C PRO A 63 -6.39 0.22 -3.98
N LEU A 64 -6.53 1.52 -4.27
CA LEU A 64 -5.45 2.49 -4.06
C LEU A 64 -5.08 2.64 -2.58
N VAL A 65 -6.07 2.66 -1.68
CA VAL A 65 -5.81 2.73 -0.23
C VAL A 65 -5.12 1.46 0.24
N SER A 66 -5.54 0.28 -0.25
CA SER A 66 -4.87 -0.99 0.03
C SER A 66 -3.44 -1.01 -0.49
N LEU A 67 -3.20 -0.44 -1.68
CA LEU A 67 -1.86 -0.35 -2.25
C LEU A 67 -0.95 0.58 -1.43
N LEU A 68 -1.49 1.68 -0.91
CA LEU A 68 -0.74 2.56 -0.01
C LEU A 68 -0.25 1.83 1.24
N VAL A 69 -1.08 0.97 1.84
CA VAL A 69 -0.67 0.11 2.97
C VAL A 69 0.45 -0.83 2.56
N ASN A 70 0.34 -1.48 1.39
CA ASN A 70 1.38 -2.36 0.89
C ASN A 70 2.70 -1.61 0.62
N VAL A 71 2.65 -0.38 0.08
CA VAL A 71 3.84 0.46 -0.10
C VAL A 71 4.52 0.72 1.24
N ILE A 72 3.76 1.10 2.27
CA ILE A 72 4.28 1.35 3.63
C ILE A 72 4.99 0.09 4.16
N GLN A 73 4.37 -1.08 4.07
CA GLN A 73 4.96 -2.33 4.52
C GLN A 73 6.21 -2.70 3.71
N ASN A 74 6.17 -2.55 2.39
CA ASN A 74 7.29 -2.85 1.48
C ASN A 74 8.46 -1.87 1.62
N THR A 75 8.28 -0.67 2.20
CA THR A 75 9.41 0.21 2.49
C THR A 75 10.44 -0.44 3.40
N THR A 76 10.03 -1.40 4.25
CA THR A 76 10.96 -2.15 5.10
C THR A 76 11.95 -3.00 4.33
N LEU A 77 11.63 -3.40 3.09
CA LEU A 77 12.57 -4.11 2.21
C LEU A 77 13.73 -3.23 1.74
N ALA A 78 13.59 -1.90 1.81
CA ALA A 78 14.69 -0.98 1.50
C ALA A 78 15.91 -1.18 2.42
N SER A 79 15.70 -1.75 3.61
CA SER A 79 16.77 -2.16 4.53
C SER A 79 17.76 -3.14 3.93
N LEU A 80 17.33 -3.99 2.98
CA LEU A 80 18.20 -4.92 2.26
C LEU A 80 19.26 -4.20 1.40
N VAL A 81 18.95 -2.97 0.95
CA VAL A 81 19.85 -2.13 0.13
C VAL A 81 20.62 -1.14 1.02
N GLY A 82 20.61 -1.32 2.34
CA GLY A 82 21.35 -0.50 3.30
C GLY A 82 20.67 0.83 3.63
N VAL A 83 19.36 0.95 3.40
CA VAL A 83 18.57 2.08 3.92
C VAL A 83 18.16 1.80 5.36
N THR A 84 18.57 2.66 6.29
CA THR A 84 18.14 2.55 7.68
C THR A 84 16.68 2.98 7.82
N ASP A 85 15.78 2.01 7.92
CA ASP A 85 14.38 2.22 8.27
C ASP A 85 14.12 1.84 9.75
N ILE A 86 12.87 1.94 10.20
CA ILE A 86 12.51 1.68 11.60
C ILE A 86 12.77 0.23 12.01
N LEU A 87 12.54 -0.73 11.10
CA LEU A 87 12.76 -2.15 11.38
C LEU A 87 14.24 -2.49 11.43
N PHE A 88 15.04 -1.93 10.52
CA PHE A 88 16.50 -2.09 10.53
C PHE A 88 17.13 -1.43 11.76
N ALA A 89 16.68 -0.22 12.12
CA ALA A 89 17.13 0.46 13.33
C ALA A 89 16.80 -0.38 14.57
N ALA A 90 15.59 -0.94 14.66
CA ALA A 90 15.19 -1.85 15.72
C ALA A 90 16.09 -3.09 15.80
N LYS A 91 16.36 -3.75 14.66
CA LYS A 91 17.28 -4.90 14.60
C LYS A 91 18.67 -4.53 15.11
N GLN A 92 19.22 -3.39 14.69
CA GLN A 92 20.52 -2.93 15.14
C GLN A 92 20.55 -2.64 16.65
N GLN A 93 19.47 -2.09 17.22
CA GLN A 93 19.37 -1.87 18.66
C GLN A 93 19.31 -3.20 19.44
N VAL A 94 18.54 -4.17 18.95
CA VAL A 94 18.45 -5.50 19.57
C VAL A 94 19.81 -6.19 19.57
N GLU A 95 20.54 -6.16 18.46
CA GLU A 95 21.88 -6.76 18.36
C GLU A 95 22.88 -6.09 19.31
N ARG A 96 22.83 -4.76 19.46
CA ARG A 96 23.67 -4.02 20.41
C ARG A 96 23.39 -4.39 21.86
N LEU A 97 22.12 -4.60 22.21
CA LEU A 97 21.69 -4.97 23.57
C LEU A 97 21.86 -6.46 23.86
N ALA A 98 22.22 -7.28 22.87
CA ALA A 98 22.38 -8.73 23.00
C ALA A 98 23.81 -9.19 23.39
N ALA A 99 24.82 -8.31 23.38
CA ALA A 99 26.16 -8.61 23.89
C ALA A 99 26.23 -8.35 25.43
N PRO A 100 26.94 -9.18 26.23
CA PRO A 100 26.37 -10.07 27.28
C PRO A 100 26.38 -9.50 28.73
N PRO A 101 25.76 -10.19 29.73
CA PRO A 101 24.42 -10.74 29.81
C PRO A 101 23.50 -9.87 30.72
N PRO A 102 22.17 -10.01 30.66
CA PRO A 102 21.42 -10.02 31.92
C PRO A 102 20.59 -11.28 32.07
N ALA A 103 20.77 -11.91 33.22
CA ALA A 103 19.98 -13.03 33.69
C ALA A 103 18.51 -12.62 33.83
N GLY A 104 17.62 -13.28 33.08
CA GLY A 104 16.19 -13.23 33.34
C GLY A 104 15.34 -13.45 32.10
N LEU A 105 14.40 -14.38 32.19
CA LEU A 105 13.37 -14.66 31.17
C LEU A 105 12.50 -13.42 30.83
N LEU A 106 12.54 -12.37 31.66
CA LEU A 106 11.81 -11.11 31.51
C LEU A 106 12.63 -9.97 30.86
N GLN A 107 13.94 -10.16 30.64
CA GLN A 107 14.84 -9.11 30.11
C GLN A 107 15.17 -9.32 28.63
N GLN A 108 14.18 -9.78 27.84
CA GLN A 108 14.31 -9.82 26.39
C GLN A 108 13.96 -8.46 25.81
N HIS A 109 14.93 -7.55 25.78
CA HIS A 109 14.79 -6.22 25.16
C HIS A 109 14.27 -6.29 23.71
N GLY A 110 14.54 -7.40 23.01
CA GLY A 110 13.99 -7.69 21.68
C GLY A 110 12.46 -7.72 21.61
N PHE A 111 11.78 -8.28 22.62
CA PHE A 111 10.32 -8.34 22.62
C PHE A 111 9.71 -6.94 22.70
N ALA A 112 10.24 -6.08 23.57
CA ALA A 112 9.77 -4.69 23.70
C ALA A 112 10.05 -3.86 22.44
N ILE A 113 11.23 -4.00 21.84
CA ILE A 113 11.63 -3.24 20.65
C ILE A 113 10.79 -3.65 19.43
N TYR A 114 10.71 -4.95 19.12
CA TYR A 114 9.87 -5.42 18.01
C TYR A 114 8.38 -5.22 18.27
N GLY A 115 7.94 -5.31 19.53
CA GLY A 115 6.57 -4.96 19.93
C GLY A 115 6.24 -3.50 19.64
N ALA A 116 7.14 -2.56 19.94
CA ALA A 116 6.97 -1.15 19.62
C ALA A 116 6.91 -0.90 18.10
N VAL A 117 7.77 -1.56 17.32
CA VAL A 117 7.73 -1.48 15.85
C VAL A 117 6.41 -2.04 15.31
N LEU A 118 5.93 -3.17 15.85
CA LEU A 118 4.65 -3.75 15.47
C LEU A 118 3.50 -2.78 15.76
N VAL A 119 3.47 -2.17 16.94
CA VAL A 119 2.44 -1.19 17.30
C VAL A 119 2.51 0.02 16.37
N PHE A 120 3.71 0.50 16.03
CA PHE A 120 3.89 1.60 15.09
C PHE A 120 3.31 1.28 13.71
N PHE A 121 3.66 0.14 13.12
CA PHE A 121 3.10 -0.30 11.83
C PHE A 121 1.60 -0.58 11.91
N PHE A 122 1.12 -1.10 13.04
CA PHE A 122 -0.29 -1.38 13.27
C PHE A 122 -1.12 -0.10 13.33
N VAL A 123 -0.69 0.90 14.11
CA VAL A 123 -1.39 2.18 14.25
C VAL A 123 -1.50 2.93 12.91
N ILE A 124 -0.54 2.75 12.00
CA ILE A 124 -0.58 3.35 10.67
C ILE A 124 -1.41 2.49 9.69
N SER A 125 -1.11 1.20 9.61
CA SER A 125 -1.71 0.31 8.60
C SER A 125 -3.17 -0.03 8.91
N PHE A 126 -3.52 -0.26 10.18
CA PHE A 126 -4.87 -0.67 10.58
C PHE A 126 -5.96 0.34 10.19
N PRO A 127 -5.86 1.65 10.48
CA PRO A 127 -6.89 2.60 10.06
C PRO A 127 -6.98 2.72 8.53
N LEU A 128 -5.86 2.63 7.81
CA LEU A 128 -5.84 2.65 6.35
C LEU A 128 -6.53 1.42 5.76
N THR A 129 -6.24 0.22 6.27
CA THR A 129 -6.92 -1.01 5.84
C THR A 129 -8.42 -0.96 6.17
N ARG A 130 -8.81 -0.41 7.33
CA ARG A 130 -10.22 -0.22 7.68
C ARG A 130 -10.90 0.79 6.77
N LEU A 131 -10.21 1.86 6.37
CA LEU A 131 -10.69 2.83 5.40
C LEU A 131 -10.89 2.17 4.03
N ALA A 132 -9.93 1.36 3.55
CA ALA A 132 -10.06 0.63 2.30
C ALA A 132 -11.30 -0.29 2.32
N ALA A 133 -11.48 -1.08 3.39
CA ALA A 133 -12.64 -1.96 3.54
C ALA A 133 -13.97 -1.19 3.64
N TYR A 134 -13.96 -0.01 4.25
CA TYR A 134 -15.13 0.86 4.30
C TYR A 134 -15.48 1.43 2.91
N LEU A 135 -14.47 1.88 2.16
CA LEU A 135 -14.66 2.38 0.80
C LEU A 135 -15.15 1.28 -0.13
N GLU A 136 -14.61 0.06 0.00
CA GLU A 136 -15.05 -1.11 -0.76
C GLU A 136 -16.54 -1.37 -0.54
N ARG A 137 -16.99 -1.48 0.72
CA ARG A 137 -18.40 -1.71 1.05
C ARG A 137 -19.36 -0.59 0.62
N ARG A 138 -18.86 0.63 0.46
CA ARG A 138 -19.69 1.80 0.12
C ARG A 138 -19.76 2.06 -1.37
N LEU A 139 -18.70 1.72 -2.11
CA LEU A 139 -18.53 2.10 -3.51
C LEU A 139 -18.69 0.91 -4.48
N VAL A 140 -18.55 -0.32 -3.99
CA VAL A 140 -18.71 -1.57 -4.73
C VAL A 140 -19.92 -2.31 -4.16
#